data_AF-A0AAJ2U701-F1
#
_entry.id   AF-A0AAJ2U701-F1
#
_cell.length_a   1.000
_cell.length_b   1.000
_cell.length_c   1.000
_cell.angle_alpha   90.00
_cell.angle_beta   90.00
_cell.angle_gamma   90.00
#
_symmetry.space_group_name_H-M   'P 1'
#
loop_
_entity.id
_entity.type
_entity.pdbx_description
1 polymer ?
#
loop_
_entity_poly.entity_id
_entity_poly.type
_entity_poly.pdbx_seq_one_letter_code
_entity_poly.pdbx_strand_id
1 'polypeptide(L)'
;MCEDTARRWRHRFCLERLEGLEDRPRPGRPRVFTPVEVAEVKALACSHPADHDLPLTRWSTTEFGVDRHGSPTPCGRSTRSSSATSPNLSLNSPMK
;
A
#
# COMPACT_ATOMS: atom_id res chain seq x y z
N MET A 1 12.10 21.26 -3.52
CA MET A 1 12.00 20.24 -2.44
C MET A 1 11.16 20.82 -1.32
N CYS A 2 10.07 20.16 -0.90
CA CYS A 2 9.26 20.66 0.21
C CYS A 2 9.97 20.52 1.56
N GLU A 3 9.73 21.46 2.47
CA GLU A 3 10.38 21.53 3.78
C GLU A 3 10.16 20.26 4.62
N ASP A 4 8.94 19.70 4.54
CA ASP A 4 8.56 18.47 5.24
C ASP A 4 9.40 17.25 4.87
N THR A 5 9.84 17.16 3.62
CA THR A 5 10.71 16.08 3.16
C THR A 5 12.11 16.28 3.70
N ALA A 6 12.65 17.51 3.64
CA ALA A 6 13.97 17.81 4.18
C ALA A 6 14.06 17.62 5.71
N ARG A 7 12.98 17.92 6.46
CA ARG A 7 12.91 17.66 7.92
C ARG A 7 12.96 16.16 8.23
N ARG A 8 12.23 15.33 7.47
CA ARG A 8 12.24 13.86 7.63
C ARG A 8 13.59 13.23 7.35
N TRP A 9 14.28 13.72 6.32
CA TRP A 9 15.62 13.24 5.95
C TRP A 9 16.65 13.60 7.01
N ARG A 10 16.62 14.85 7.51
CA ARG A 10 17.49 15.29 8.62
C ARG A 10 17.27 14.47 9.88
N HIS A 11 16.02 14.21 10.26
CA HIS A 11 15.71 13.38 11.42
C HIS A 11 16.28 11.95 11.29
N ARG A 12 16.10 11.30 10.14
CA ARG A 12 16.67 9.97 9.87
C ARG A 12 18.20 9.99 9.93
N PHE A 13 18.83 11.00 9.33
CA PHE A 13 20.29 11.14 9.34
C PHE A 13 20.85 11.34 10.76
N CYS A 14 20.18 12.09 11.62
CA CYS A 14 20.62 12.29 13.00
C CYS A 14 20.62 10.98 13.82
N LEU A 15 19.69 10.06 13.52
CA LEU A 15 19.53 8.80 14.26
C LEU A 15 20.36 7.66 13.66
N GLU A 16 20.33 7.51 12.35
CA GLU A 16 20.81 6.33 11.62
C GLU A 16 21.95 6.68 10.63
N ARG A 17 22.41 7.94 10.61
CA ARG A 17 23.48 8.43 9.72
C ARG A 17 23.19 8.08 8.25
N LEU A 18 24.13 7.44 7.56
CA LEU A 18 24.01 7.07 6.16
C LEU A 18 22.99 5.96 5.93
N GLU A 19 22.85 5.01 6.86
CA GLU A 19 21.88 3.90 6.76
C GLU A 19 20.43 4.42 6.75
N GLY A 20 20.15 5.51 7.46
CA GLY A 20 18.82 6.14 7.47
C GLY A 20 18.39 6.80 6.16
N LEU A 21 19.34 6.98 5.24
CA LEU A 21 19.09 7.56 3.92
C LEU A 21 18.85 6.52 2.84
N GLU A 22 19.04 5.24 3.14
CA GLU A 22 18.73 4.16 2.21
C GLU A 22 17.24 4.11 1.86
N ASP A 23 16.95 3.61 0.65
CA ASP A 23 15.57 3.42 0.21
C ASP A 23 14.95 2.27 1.01
N ARG A 24 14.11 2.66 1.98
CA ARG A 24 13.39 1.69 2.79
C ARG A 24 12.39 0.94 1.91
N PRO A 25 12.16 -0.35 2.16
CA PRO A 25 11.18 -1.12 1.42
C PRO A 25 9.86 -0.38 1.45
N ARG A 26 9.39 0.06 0.27
CA ARG A 26 8.14 0.82 0.16
C ARG A 26 7.03 -0.09 0.67
N PRO A 27 6.32 0.26 1.76
CA PRO A 27 5.20 -0.52 2.22
C PRO A 27 4.10 -0.41 1.16
N GLY A 28 4.08 -1.37 0.24
CA GLY A 28 3.05 -1.54 -0.76
C GLY A 28 1.84 -2.22 -0.15
N ARG A 29 0.67 -2.06 -0.79
CA ARG A 29 -0.50 -2.88 -0.45
C ARG A 29 -0.17 -4.34 -0.76
N PRO A 30 -0.41 -5.28 0.18
CA PRO A 30 -0.24 -6.71 -0.12
C PRO A 30 -1.14 -7.08 -1.31
N ARG A 31 -0.66 -7.99 -2.15
CA ARG A 31 -1.45 -8.50 -3.28
C ARG A 31 -2.64 -9.28 -2.72
N VAL A 32 -3.85 -8.83 -3.07
CA VAL A 32 -5.10 -9.45 -2.61
C VAL A 32 -5.58 -10.53 -3.58
N PHE A 33 -5.27 -10.38 -4.87
CA PHE A 33 -5.69 -11.30 -5.92
C PHE A 33 -4.61 -12.33 -6.24
N THR A 34 -5.04 -13.57 -6.43
CA THR A 34 -4.17 -14.64 -6.92
C THR A 34 -3.78 -14.37 -8.38
N PRO A 35 -2.60 -14.86 -8.84
CA PRO A 35 -2.19 -14.65 -10.23
C PRO A 35 -3.15 -15.28 -11.24
N VAL A 36 -3.82 -16.38 -10.86
CA VAL A 36 -4.83 -17.06 -11.69
C VAL A 36 -6.05 -16.17 -11.87
N GLU A 37 -6.61 -15.63 -10.79
CA GLU A 37 -7.74 -14.68 -10.86
C GLU A 37 -7.39 -13.45 -11.70
N VAL A 38 -6.16 -12.93 -11.56
CA VAL A 38 -5.70 -11.79 -12.38
C VAL A 38 -5.63 -12.17 -13.86
N ALA A 39 -5.20 -13.38 -14.19
CA ALA A 39 -5.14 -13.85 -15.58
C ALA A 39 -6.55 -14.03 -16.17
N GLU A 40 -7.49 -14.59 -15.40
CA GLU A 40 -8.89 -14.76 -15.81
C GLU A 40 -9.57 -13.43 -16.07
N VAL A 41 -9.44 -12.47 -15.14
CA VAL A 41 -10.02 -11.12 -15.31
C VAL A 41 -9.41 -10.41 -16.52
N LYS A 42 -8.11 -10.59 -16.78
CA LYS A 42 -7.46 -10.04 -17.98
C LYS A 42 -7.98 -10.69 -19.25
N ALA A 43 -8.14 -12.02 -19.27
CA ALA A 43 -8.69 -12.73 -20.42
C ALA A 43 -10.11 -12.24 -20.74
N LEU A 44 -10.96 -12.11 -19.71
CA LEU A 44 -12.31 -11.55 -19.83
C LEU A 44 -12.28 -10.10 -20.35
N ALA A 45 -11.44 -9.23 -19.80
CA ALA A 45 -11.33 -7.85 -20.23
C ALA A 45 -10.85 -7.68 -21.69
N CYS A 46 -10.13 -8.66 -22.23
CA CYS A 46 -9.69 -8.67 -23.63
C CYS A 46 -10.73 -9.22 -24.61
N SER A 47 -11.77 -9.91 -24.13
CA SER A 47 -12.90 -10.38 -24.97
C SER A 47 -13.96 -9.28 -25.14
N HIS A 48 -14.87 -9.38 -26.12
CA HIS A 48 -15.93 -8.38 -26.27
C HIS A 48 -17.14 -8.76 -25.39
N PRO A 49 -17.80 -7.83 -24.68
CA PRO A 49 -18.92 -8.18 -23.81
C PRO A 49 -20.09 -8.84 -24.56
N ALA A 50 -20.26 -8.53 -25.85
CA ALA A 50 -21.29 -9.18 -26.67
C ALA A 50 -21.01 -10.67 -26.91
N ASP A 51 -19.75 -11.11 -26.79
CA ASP A 51 -19.39 -12.55 -26.85
C ASP A 51 -19.85 -13.31 -25.60
N HIS A 52 -20.22 -12.60 -24.54
CA HIS A 52 -20.68 -13.16 -23.26
C HIS A 52 -22.18 -12.96 -23.04
N ASP A 53 -22.94 -12.64 -24.10
CA ASP A 53 -24.39 -12.37 -24.06
C ASP A 53 -24.79 -11.26 -23.07
N LEU A 54 -23.86 -10.35 -22.75
CA LEU A 54 -24.13 -9.22 -21.87
C LEU A 54 -24.62 -8.03 -22.72
N PRO A 55 -25.69 -7.32 -22.33
CA PRO A 55 -26.14 -6.10 -22.99
C PRO A 55 -25.23 -4.91 -22.65
N LEU A 56 -23.91 -5.10 -22.76
CA LEU A 56 -22.88 -4.13 -22.41
C LEU A 56 -22.14 -3.69 -23.67
N THR A 57 -22.04 -2.39 -23.87
CA THR A 57 -21.23 -1.82 -24.97
C THR A 57 -19.73 -1.86 -24.67
N ARG A 58 -19.36 -1.89 -23.38
CA ARG A 58 -17.97 -1.97 -22.90
C ARG A 58 -17.94 -2.60 -21.51
N TRP A 59 -16.80 -3.18 -21.15
CA TRP A 59 -16.56 -3.63 -19.78
C TRP A 59 -16.56 -2.45 -18.78
N SER A 60 -17.07 -2.69 -17.57
CA SER A 60 -17.04 -1.72 -16.48
C SER A 60 -16.45 -2.35 -15.21
N THR A 61 -15.87 -1.53 -14.33
CA THR A 61 -15.27 -2.00 -13.08
C THR A 61 -16.29 -2.65 -12.15
N THR A 62 -17.57 -2.28 -12.25
CA THR A 62 -18.67 -2.90 -11.49
C THR A 62 -18.86 -4.36 -11.87
N GLU A 63 -18.72 -4.69 -13.16
CA GLU A 63 -18.90 -6.07 -13.66
C GLU A 63 -17.78 -7.01 -13.21
N PHE A 64 -16.56 -6.49 -13.05
CA PHE A 64 -15.44 -7.24 -12.46
C PHE A 64 -15.41 -7.18 -10.93
N GLY A 65 -16.29 -6.37 -10.33
CA GLY A 65 -16.19 -5.86 -8.97
C GLY A 65 -17.23 -6.42 -8.00
N VAL A 66 -17.81 -7.59 -8.26
CA VAL A 66 -18.67 -8.25 -7.28
C VAL A 66 -17.81 -8.97 -6.24
N ASP A 67 -17.56 -8.25 -5.15
CA ASP A 67 -17.57 -8.71 -3.75
C ASP A 67 -16.90 -10.06 -3.39
N ARG A 68 -15.86 -10.51 -4.10
CA ARG A 68 -15.14 -11.73 -3.69
C ARG A 68 -14.08 -11.47 -2.61
N HIS A 69 -13.64 -10.21 -2.46
CA HIS A 69 -12.49 -9.84 -1.62
C HIS A 69 -12.72 -8.63 -0.70
N GLY A 70 -13.97 -8.19 -0.50
CA GLY A 70 -14.36 -7.25 0.56
C GLY A 70 -13.48 -6.01 0.71
N SER A 71 -13.13 -5.32 -0.38
CA SER A 71 -12.31 -4.11 -0.31
C SER A 71 -13.08 -2.93 -0.91
N PRO A 72 -13.84 -2.16 -0.12
CA PRO A 72 -14.12 -0.79 -0.51
C PRO A 72 -12.75 -0.08 -0.59
N THR A 73 -12.33 0.31 -1.78
CA THR A 73 -11.18 1.19 -1.96
C THR A 73 -11.46 2.48 -1.19
N PRO A 74 -10.71 2.82 -0.12
CA PRO A 74 -10.78 4.15 0.41
C PRO A 74 -10.02 5.02 -0.59
N CYS A 75 -10.74 5.80 -1.38
CA CYS A 75 -10.19 6.97 -2.02
C CYS A 75 -9.59 7.85 -0.91
N GLY A 76 -8.26 7.87 -0.81
CA GLY A 76 -7.53 8.73 0.12
C GLY A 76 -7.28 8.13 1.50
N ARG A 77 -6.20 7.35 1.65
CA ARG A 77 -5.50 7.23 2.94
C ARG A 77 -4.12 7.84 2.80
N SER A 78 -4.03 9.16 2.99
CA SER A 78 -2.77 9.82 3.33
C SER A 78 -2.35 9.32 4.71
N THR A 79 -1.46 8.34 4.78
CA THR A 79 -0.83 7.96 6.05
C THR A 79 0.04 9.13 6.51
N ARG A 80 -0.53 10.01 7.33
CA ARG A 80 0.28 10.85 8.22
C ARG A 80 1.03 9.87 9.12
N SER A 81 2.36 9.81 9.01
CA SER A 81 3.18 8.91 9.82
C SER A 81 2.81 9.07 11.28
N SER A 82 2.19 8.05 11.87
CA SER A 82 2.10 7.90 13.31
C SER A 82 3.53 7.75 13.81
N SER A 83 4.02 8.75 14.54
CA SER A 83 5.17 8.59 15.41
C SER A 83 4.81 7.49 16.40
N ALA A 84 5.40 6.31 16.25
CA ALA A 84 5.39 5.30 17.28
C ALA A 84 6.11 5.90 18.50
N THR A 85 5.34 6.28 19.51
CA THR A 85 5.85 6.54 20.85
C THR A 85 6.42 5.22 21.36
N SER A 86 7.75 5.12 21.39
CA SER A 86 8.43 4.06 22.15
C SER A 86 8.05 4.21 23.63
N PRO A 87 7.61 3.15 24.33
CA PRO A 87 7.51 3.20 25.78
C PRO A 87 8.93 3.23 26.35
N ASN A 88 9.22 4.34 27.03
CA ASN A 88 10.37 4.50 27.90
C ASN A 88 10.26 3.45 29.03
N LEU A 89 11.20 2.52 29.08
CA LEU A 89 11.52 1.78 30.30
C LEU A 89 13.00 1.97 30.59
N SER A 90 13.29 3.13 31.18
CA SER A 90 14.47 3.29 32.01
C SER A 90 14.19 2.64 33.37
N LEU A 91 14.92 1.58 33.71
CA LEU A 91 15.16 1.23 35.11
C LEU A 91 16.65 0.91 35.26
N ASN A 92 17.31 1.83 35.94
CA ASN A 92 18.66 1.77 36.45
C ASN A 92 18.90 0.57 37.39
N SER A 93 20.18 0.15 37.42
CA SER A 93 20.99 -0.30 38.58
C SER A 93 21.56 -1.73 38.46
N PRO A 94 22.63 -2.07 39.20
CA PRO A 94 23.97 -1.50 39.19
C PRO A 94 25.04 -2.60 38.98
N MET A 95 26.30 -2.18 38.86
CA MET A 95 27.47 -3.06 38.79
C MET A 95 27.59 -3.99 40.01
N LYS A 96 28.12 -5.18 39.76
CA LYS A 96 28.65 -6.13 40.75
C LYS A 96 30.10 -6.40 40.38
#